data_AF-A0A146LG36-F1
#
_entry.id   AF-A0A146LG36-F1
#
_cell.length_a   1.000
_cell.length_b   1.000
_cell.length_c   1.000
_cell.angle_alpha   90.00
_cell.angle_beta   90.00
_cell.angle_gamma   90.00
#
_symmetry.space_group_name_H-M   'P 1'
#
loop_
_entity.id
_entity.type
_entity.pdbx_description
1 polymer ?
#
loop_
_entity_poly.entity_id
_entity_poly.type
_entity_poly.pdbx_seq_one_letter_code
_entity_poly.pdbx_strand_id
1 'polypeptide(L)'
;PDQEALFIKLIECVPQENNPSELKCRRLPEIKKYINGTIDSVPENNNPLPEGISDIYYLLGHYYFKNKSWTKAVKYCLLDICNNPNRVDSWACLALARGSESDTILNSCETIKNDLDFLKRAARVCRSYEKSLQLDPAQSTLWIERGTFSYSIHSYCSNILKKNQDLSLEEYTQLEDKKTAMIEAANQCFVKANQLWYAVEGAEYPLDERWLHHYMLGKIAK
;
A
#
# COMPACT_ATOMS: atom_id res chain seq x y z
N PRO A 1 -11.55 -21.76 -6.39
CA PRO A 1 -11.04 -23.08 -5.94
C PRO A 1 -10.05 -23.70 -6.93
N ASP A 2 -10.45 -23.91 -8.19
CA ASP A 2 -9.62 -24.61 -9.19
C ASP A 2 -8.40 -23.80 -9.63
N GLN A 3 -8.56 -22.48 -9.78
CA GLN A 3 -7.44 -21.57 -10.12
C GLN A 3 -6.39 -21.50 -9.00
N GLU A 4 -6.81 -21.45 -7.74
CA GLU A 4 -5.90 -21.47 -6.59
C GLU A 4 -5.10 -22.77 -6.54
N ALA A 5 -5.78 -23.91 -6.71
CA ALA A 5 -5.14 -25.23 -6.72
C ALA A 5 -4.13 -25.34 -7.87
N LEU A 6 -4.45 -24.80 -9.05
CA LEU A 6 -3.54 -24.75 -10.19
C LEU A 6 -2.27 -23.95 -9.86
N PHE A 7 -2.42 -22.74 -9.33
CA PHE A 7 -1.27 -21.90 -8.99
C PHE A 7 -0.41 -22.48 -7.87
N ILE A 8 -1.01 -23.12 -6.88
CA ILE A 8 -0.27 -23.80 -5.80
C ILE A 8 0.54 -24.96 -6.37
N LYS A 9 -0.05 -25.80 -7.23
CA LYS A 9 0.68 -26.89 -7.91
C LYS A 9 1.85 -26.37 -8.75
N LEU A 10 1.68 -25.25 -9.44
CA LEU A 10 2.78 -24.63 -10.19
C LEU A 10 3.93 -24.17 -9.28
N ILE A 11 3.63 -23.64 -8.08
CA ILE A 11 4.65 -23.32 -7.07
C ILE A 11 5.41 -24.58 -6.62
N GLU A 12 4.73 -25.71 -6.44
CA GLU A 12 5.35 -26.96 -6.02
C GLU A 12 6.33 -27.52 -7.07
N CYS A 13 6.15 -27.16 -8.34
CA CYS A 13 7.06 -27.50 -9.42
C CYS A 13 8.26 -26.55 -9.56
N VAL A 14 8.33 -25.46 -8.79
CA VAL A 14 9.45 -24.50 -8.85
C VAL A 14 10.71 -25.13 -8.23
N PRO A 15 11.87 -25.05 -8.90
CA PRO A 15 13.13 -25.54 -8.34
C PRO A 15 13.40 -25.01 -6.93
N GLN A 16 14.03 -25.82 -6.07
CA GLN A 16 14.23 -25.46 -4.65
C GLN A 16 14.97 -24.14 -4.46
N GLU A 17 15.95 -23.86 -5.31
CA GLU A 17 16.71 -22.60 -5.36
C GLU A 17 15.84 -21.34 -5.57
N ASN A 18 14.67 -21.52 -6.16
CA ASN A 18 13.70 -20.49 -6.54
C ASN A 18 12.40 -20.58 -5.71
N ASN A 19 12.37 -21.45 -4.70
CA ASN A 19 11.15 -21.73 -3.96
C ASN A 19 10.74 -20.55 -3.04
N PRO A 20 9.45 -20.48 -2.64
CA PRO A 20 8.98 -19.40 -1.77
C PRO A 20 9.68 -19.33 -0.40
N SER A 21 10.20 -20.45 0.09
CA SER A 21 10.89 -20.54 1.39
C SER A 21 12.27 -19.87 1.35
N GLU A 22 12.99 -20.03 0.24
CA GLU A 22 14.30 -19.44 0.01
C GLU A 22 14.19 -17.94 -0.24
N LEU A 23 13.20 -17.50 -1.04
CA LEU A 23 12.88 -16.09 -1.21
C LEU A 23 12.53 -15.42 0.13
N LYS A 24 11.77 -16.12 0.99
CA LYS A 24 11.51 -15.66 2.36
C LYS A 24 12.76 -15.54 3.21
N CYS A 25 13.72 -16.45 3.05
CA CYS A 25 14.95 -16.45 3.83
C CYS A 25 15.90 -15.33 3.38
N ARG A 26 16.13 -15.20 2.07
CA ARG A 26 17.15 -14.30 1.52
C ARG A 26 16.67 -12.84 1.42
N ARG A 27 15.48 -12.59 0.89
CA ARG A 27 15.11 -11.26 0.37
C ARG A 27 13.95 -10.58 1.06
N LEU A 28 12.99 -11.37 1.56
CA LEU A 28 11.87 -10.82 2.31
C LEU A 28 12.29 -9.95 3.51
N PRO A 29 13.37 -10.24 4.27
CA PRO A 29 13.82 -9.38 5.35
C PRO A 29 14.27 -8.00 4.86
N GLU A 30 14.97 -7.93 3.72
CA GLU A 30 15.46 -6.69 3.14
C GLU A 30 14.32 -5.84 2.56
N ILE A 31 13.39 -6.48 1.84
CA ILE A 31 12.17 -5.81 1.36
C ILE A 31 11.35 -5.27 2.53
N LYS A 32 11.25 -6.02 3.64
CA LYS A 32 10.61 -5.54 4.87
C LYS A 32 11.38 -4.36 5.49
N LYS A 33 12.72 -4.37 5.50
CA LYS A 33 13.53 -3.22 5.93
C LYS A 33 13.22 -1.99 5.08
N TYR A 34 13.12 -2.14 3.76
CA TYR A 34 12.74 -1.05 2.88
C TYR A 34 11.34 -0.52 3.22
N ILE A 35 10.34 -1.40 3.31
CA ILE A 35 8.96 -1.00 3.64
C ILE A 35 8.85 -0.35 5.02
N ASN A 36 9.68 -0.76 5.98
CA ASN A 36 9.76 -0.17 7.31
C ASN A 36 10.47 1.19 7.34
N GLY A 37 11.10 1.61 6.22
CA GLY A 37 11.90 2.82 6.16
C GLY A 37 13.29 2.69 6.79
N THR A 38 13.78 1.46 7.01
CA THR A 38 15.14 1.22 7.54
C THR A 38 16.22 1.35 6.46
N ILE A 39 15.85 1.17 5.19
CA ILE A 39 16.71 1.38 4.02
C ILE A 39 15.95 2.17 2.96
N ASP A 40 16.67 2.97 2.17
CA ASP A 40 16.07 3.93 1.23
C ASP A 40 15.92 3.40 -0.19
N SER A 41 16.66 2.36 -0.55
CA SER A 41 16.55 1.70 -1.86
C SER A 41 15.88 0.34 -1.75
N VAL A 42 15.16 -0.03 -2.82
CA VAL A 42 14.65 -1.39 -2.96
C VAL A 42 15.83 -2.29 -3.35
N PRO A 43 16.09 -3.39 -2.61
CA PRO A 43 17.14 -4.34 -2.94
C PRO A 43 16.97 -4.91 -4.36
N GLU A 44 18.07 -4.96 -5.12
CA GLU A 44 18.10 -5.54 -6.46
C GLU A 44 17.83 -7.05 -6.46
N ASN A 45 17.27 -7.57 -7.56
CA ASN A 45 17.12 -9.01 -7.76
C ASN A 45 18.16 -9.55 -8.73
N ASN A 46 19.18 -10.22 -8.19
CA ASN A 46 20.22 -10.86 -9.01
C ASN A 46 19.88 -12.32 -9.40
N ASN A 47 18.78 -12.88 -8.89
CA ASN A 47 18.34 -14.23 -9.20
C ASN A 47 16.80 -14.29 -9.32
N PRO A 48 16.23 -13.71 -10.39
CA PRO A 48 14.80 -13.79 -10.63
C PRO A 48 14.36 -15.20 -10.99
N LEU A 49 13.08 -15.47 -10.73
CA LEU A 49 12.41 -16.67 -11.22
C LEU A 49 12.54 -16.76 -12.75
N PRO A 50 12.64 -17.98 -13.30
CA PRO A 50 12.54 -18.23 -14.73
C PRO A 50 11.29 -17.58 -15.33
N GLU A 51 11.42 -17.06 -16.55
CA GLU A 51 10.39 -16.27 -17.24
C GLU A 51 9.00 -16.94 -17.22
N GLY A 52 8.93 -18.24 -17.51
CA GLY A 52 7.68 -19.00 -17.56
C GLY A 52 6.91 -19.14 -16.24
N ILE A 53 7.54 -18.83 -15.10
CA ILE A 53 6.91 -18.84 -13.77
C ILE A 53 7.07 -17.50 -13.03
N SER A 54 7.61 -16.48 -13.70
CA SER A 54 7.95 -15.19 -13.09
C SER A 54 6.75 -14.43 -12.52
N ASP A 55 5.55 -14.70 -13.03
CA ASP A 55 4.29 -14.08 -12.61
C ASP A 55 3.54 -14.85 -11.52
N ILE A 56 4.01 -16.04 -11.09
CA ILE A 56 3.20 -16.95 -10.28
C ILE A 56 2.74 -16.33 -8.95
N TYR A 57 3.61 -15.56 -8.29
CA TYR A 57 3.29 -14.89 -7.04
C TYR A 57 2.35 -13.70 -7.25
N TYR A 58 2.52 -12.95 -8.33
CA TYR A 58 1.59 -11.91 -8.73
C TYR A 58 0.18 -12.46 -8.94
N LEU A 59 0.04 -13.56 -9.70
CA LEU A 59 -1.25 -14.20 -9.97
C LEU A 59 -1.95 -14.66 -8.67
N LEU A 60 -1.21 -15.26 -7.74
CA LEU A 60 -1.73 -15.64 -6.43
C LEU A 60 -2.11 -14.44 -5.57
N GLY A 61 -1.25 -13.42 -5.53
CA GLY A 61 -1.51 -12.18 -4.80
C GLY A 61 -2.80 -11.52 -5.27
N HIS A 62 -2.95 -11.38 -6.58
CA HIS A 62 -4.13 -10.83 -7.20
C HIS A 62 -5.38 -11.71 -7.00
N TYR A 63 -5.27 -13.03 -7.08
CA TYR A 63 -6.36 -13.95 -6.78
C TYR A 63 -6.84 -13.78 -5.32
N TYR A 64 -5.93 -13.76 -4.35
CA TYR A 64 -6.32 -13.59 -2.95
C TYR A 64 -6.84 -12.18 -2.66
N PHE A 65 -6.32 -11.16 -3.34
CA PHE A 65 -6.81 -9.80 -3.25
C PHE A 65 -8.28 -9.71 -3.70
N LYS A 66 -8.61 -10.28 -4.87
CA LYS A 66 -10.00 -10.33 -5.37
C LYS A 66 -10.94 -11.07 -4.42
N ASN A 67 -10.45 -12.09 -3.73
CA ASN A 67 -11.21 -12.85 -2.73
C ASN A 67 -11.19 -12.24 -1.33
N LYS A 68 -10.66 -11.01 -1.17
CA LYS A 68 -10.55 -10.29 0.11
C LYS A 68 -9.80 -11.07 1.21
N SER A 69 -8.93 -12.00 0.81
CA SER A 69 -8.07 -12.74 1.73
C SER A 69 -6.79 -11.94 1.97
N TRP A 70 -6.90 -10.84 2.73
CA TRP A 70 -5.83 -9.83 2.87
C TRP A 70 -4.51 -10.41 3.33
N THR A 71 -4.51 -11.27 4.36
CA THR A 71 -3.29 -11.90 4.87
C THR A 71 -2.56 -12.71 3.80
N LYS A 72 -3.31 -13.44 2.95
CA LYS A 72 -2.71 -14.19 1.83
C LYS A 72 -2.29 -13.26 0.69
N ALA A 73 -3.11 -12.26 0.34
CA ALA A 73 -2.77 -11.26 -0.66
C ALA A 73 -1.45 -10.54 -0.32
N VAL A 74 -1.32 -10.03 0.91
CA VAL A 74 -0.09 -9.40 1.42
C VAL A 74 1.10 -10.36 1.32
N LYS A 75 0.93 -11.62 1.72
CA LYS A 75 2.00 -12.64 1.64
C LYS A 75 2.49 -12.80 0.20
N TYR A 76 1.60 -12.99 -0.76
CA TYR A 76 1.99 -13.27 -2.14
C TYR A 76 2.43 -12.02 -2.90
N CYS A 77 1.86 -10.84 -2.62
CA CYS A 77 2.34 -9.58 -3.17
C CYS A 77 3.74 -9.24 -2.64
N LEU A 78 4.08 -9.57 -1.38
CA LEU A 78 5.46 -9.47 -0.89
C LEU A 78 6.44 -10.43 -1.57
N LEU A 79 6.01 -11.67 -1.83
CA LEU A 79 6.84 -12.64 -2.56
C LEU A 79 7.08 -12.21 -4.00
N ASP A 80 6.04 -11.66 -4.64
CA ASP A 80 6.20 -11.10 -5.97
C ASP A 80 7.10 -9.87 -5.96
N ILE A 81 6.99 -8.96 -5.00
CA ILE A 81 7.93 -7.82 -4.88
C ILE A 81 9.37 -8.30 -4.69
N CYS A 82 9.59 -9.38 -3.93
CA CYS A 82 10.91 -9.98 -3.84
C CYS A 82 11.37 -10.41 -5.24
N ASN A 83 10.55 -11.11 -6.00
CA ASN A 83 10.94 -11.56 -7.34
C ASN A 83 11.04 -10.43 -8.39
N ASN A 84 10.09 -9.52 -8.40
CA ASN A 84 9.83 -8.50 -9.41
C ASN A 84 9.67 -7.12 -8.73
N PRO A 85 10.75 -6.52 -8.21
CA PRO A 85 10.66 -5.27 -7.45
C PRO A 85 10.15 -4.05 -8.25
N ASN A 86 10.13 -4.16 -9.58
CA ASN A 86 9.67 -3.11 -10.49
C ASN A 86 8.22 -3.32 -10.97
N ARG A 87 7.51 -4.37 -10.49
CA ARG A 87 6.10 -4.56 -10.84
C ARG A 87 5.21 -3.59 -10.06
N VAL A 88 4.66 -2.60 -10.77
CA VAL A 88 3.74 -1.58 -10.23
C VAL A 88 2.61 -2.20 -9.44
N ASP A 89 1.93 -3.19 -10.03
CA ASP A 89 0.72 -3.81 -9.48
C ASP A 89 0.96 -4.56 -8.17
N SER A 90 2.15 -5.10 -7.94
CA SER A 90 2.44 -5.83 -6.70
C SER A 90 2.63 -4.89 -5.52
N TRP A 91 3.23 -3.72 -5.76
CA TRP A 91 3.28 -2.65 -4.77
C TRP A 91 1.89 -2.05 -4.51
N ALA A 92 1.09 -1.85 -5.56
CA ALA A 92 -0.29 -1.39 -5.43
C ALA A 92 -1.15 -2.39 -4.64
N CYS A 93 -1.09 -3.68 -5.00
CA CYS A 93 -1.75 -4.78 -4.26
C CYS A 93 -1.38 -4.76 -2.78
N LEU A 94 -0.08 -4.66 -2.47
CA LEU A 94 0.40 -4.65 -1.10
C LEU A 94 -0.15 -3.46 -0.30
N ALA A 95 -0.15 -2.28 -0.92
CA ALA A 95 -0.67 -1.07 -0.32
C ALA A 95 -2.18 -1.17 -0.07
N LEU A 96 -2.95 -1.55 -1.10
CA LEU A 96 -4.41 -1.68 -1.03
C LEU A 96 -4.86 -2.74 -0.01
N ALA A 97 -4.19 -3.90 0.03
CA ALA A 97 -4.54 -4.96 0.97
C ALA A 97 -4.31 -4.54 2.43
N ARG A 98 -3.16 -3.92 2.73
CA ARG A 98 -2.86 -3.42 4.08
C ARG A 98 -3.68 -2.18 4.45
N GLY A 99 -3.98 -1.33 3.46
CA GLY A 99 -4.89 -0.20 3.61
C GLY A 99 -6.27 -0.68 4.03
N SER A 100 -6.81 -1.69 3.33
CA SER A 100 -8.10 -2.32 3.65
C SER A 100 -8.12 -2.93 5.07
N GLU A 101 -7.04 -3.60 5.49
CA GLU A 101 -6.90 -4.08 6.88
C GLU A 101 -6.91 -2.91 7.88
N SER A 102 -6.23 -1.81 7.56
CA SER A 102 -6.15 -0.62 8.41
C SER A 102 -7.51 0.10 8.50
N ASP A 103 -8.24 0.22 7.39
CA ASP A 103 -9.59 0.80 7.37
C ASP A 103 -10.57 -0.07 8.16
N THR A 104 -10.44 -1.39 8.09
CA THR A 104 -11.23 -2.31 8.92
C THR A 104 -10.99 -2.05 10.41
N ILE A 105 -9.73 -1.83 10.80
CA ILE A 105 -9.37 -1.49 12.19
C ILE A 105 -9.94 -0.12 12.59
N LEU A 106 -9.82 0.90 11.73
CA LEU A 106 -10.35 2.24 12.04
C LEU A 106 -11.88 2.25 12.16
N ASN A 107 -12.56 1.41 11.38
CA ASN A 107 -14.02 1.33 11.34
C ASN A 107 -14.60 0.31 12.33
N SER A 108 -13.79 -0.45 13.08
CA SER A 108 -14.30 -1.46 14.01
C SER A 108 -14.95 -0.87 15.27
N CYS A 109 -14.85 0.45 15.48
CA CYS A 109 -15.26 1.15 16.69
C CYS A 109 -14.56 0.64 17.98
N GLU A 110 -13.53 -0.20 17.84
CA GLU A 110 -12.73 -0.68 18.96
C GLU A 110 -11.62 0.31 19.27
N THR A 111 -11.25 0.41 20.56
CA THR A 111 -10.10 1.22 20.97
C THR A 111 -8.81 0.59 20.46
N ILE A 112 -8.09 1.32 19.62
CA ILE A 112 -6.73 0.95 19.22
C ILE A 112 -5.82 1.07 20.44
N LYS A 113 -5.26 -0.07 20.87
CA LYS A 113 -4.47 -0.16 22.11
C LYS A 113 -3.11 0.53 22.05
N ASN A 114 -2.57 0.69 20.84
CA ASN A 114 -1.24 1.25 20.62
C ASN A 114 -1.25 2.08 19.33
N ASP A 115 -1.49 3.38 19.48
CA ASP A 115 -1.57 4.32 18.37
C ASP A 115 -0.24 4.38 17.58
N LEU A 116 0.90 4.33 18.26
CA LEU A 116 2.21 4.38 17.61
C LEU A 116 2.48 3.15 16.73
N ASP A 117 2.08 1.95 17.17
CA ASP A 117 2.19 0.74 16.33
C ASP A 117 1.25 0.84 15.11
N PHE A 118 0.04 1.36 15.30
CA PHE A 118 -0.88 1.58 14.17
C PHE A 118 -0.30 2.58 13.17
N LEU A 119 0.29 3.70 13.63
CA LEU A 119 0.93 4.68 12.74
C LEU A 119 2.17 4.13 12.02
N LYS A 120 2.92 3.22 12.65
CA LYS A 120 4.00 2.47 11.98
C LYS A 120 3.43 1.57 10.89
N ARG A 121 2.30 0.91 11.10
CA ARG A 121 1.61 0.13 10.06
C ARG A 121 1.16 1.04 8.92
N ALA A 122 0.54 2.17 9.22
CA ALA A 122 0.12 3.14 8.21
C ALA A 122 1.28 3.66 7.37
N ALA A 123 2.45 3.94 7.98
CA ALA A 123 3.65 4.36 7.26
C ALA A 123 4.11 3.31 6.22
N ARG A 124 4.00 2.01 6.53
CA ARG A 124 4.32 0.92 5.59
C ARG A 124 3.36 0.90 4.40
N VAL A 125 2.08 1.23 4.63
CA VAL A 125 1.08 1.37 3.56
C VAL A 125 1.46 2.53 2.64
N CYS A 126 1.72 3.72 3.20
CA CYS A 126 2.12 4.91 2.44
C CYS A 126 3.37 4.63 1.60
N ARG A 127 4.40 4.00 2.16
CA ARG A 127 5.63 3.66 1.43
C ARG A 127 5.40 2.68 0.29
N SER A 128 4.43 1.78 0.42
CA SER A 128 4.06 0.84 -0.64
C SER A 128 3.33 1.56 -1.79
N TYR A 129 2.43 2.50 -1.47
CA TYR A 129 1.80 3.38 -2.48
C TYR A 129 2.84 4.24 -3.19
N GLU A 130 3.73 4.89 -2.44
CA GLU A 130 4.80 5.73 -2.99
C GLU A 130 5.68 4.97 -3.96
N LYS A 131 6.08 3.75 -3.60
CA LYS A 131 6.90 2.94 -4.51
C LYS A 131 6.16 2.56 -5.79
N SER A 132 4.87 2.24 -5.71
CA SER A 132 4.05 1.94 -6.89
C SER A 132 3.91 3.17 -7.81
N LEU A 133 3.60 4.34 -7.23
CA LEU A 133 3.45 5.60 -7.96
C LEU A 133 4.77 6.17 -8.50
N GLN A 134 5.90 5.84 -7.87
CA GLN A 134 7.24 6.14 -8.42
C GLN A 134 7.53 5.30 -9.67
N LEU A 135 7.05 4.05 -9.72
CA LEU A 135 7.22 3.18 -10.88
C LEU A 135 6.28 3.58 -12.02
N ASP A 136 5.04 3.97 -11.70
CA ASP A 136 4.07 4.48 -12.67
C ASP A 136 3.22 5.62 -12.08
N PRO A 137 3.55 6.89 -12.39
CA PRO A 137 2.82 8.04 -11.88
C PRO A 137 1.50 8.32 -12.63
N ALA A 138 1.20 7.62 -13.72
CA ALA A 138 -0.02 7.86 -14.52
C ALA A 138 -1.29 7.21 -13.92
N GLN A 139 -1.14 6.46 -12.83
CA GLN A 139 -2.21 5.71 -12.19
C GLN A 139 -3.13 6.61 -11.33
N SER A 140 -4.09 7.29 -11.97
CA SER A 140 -5.04 8.20 -11.29
C SER A 140 -5.75 7.55 -10.10
N THR A 141 -6.31 6.35 -10.29
CA THR A 141 -7.00 5.61 -9.21
C THR A 141 -6.08 5.37 -8.01
N LEU A 142 -4.80 5.08 -8.25
CA LEU A 142 -3.86 4.82 -7.16
C LEU A 142 -3.50 6.10 -6.38
N TRP A 143 -3.47 7.26 -7.04
CA TRP A 143 -3.37 8.55 -6.36
C TRP A 143 -4.58 8.79 -5.45
N ILE A 144 -5.80 8.50 -5.92
CA ILE A 144 -7.04 8.63 -5.13
C ILE A 144 -7.00 7.73 -3.90
N GLU A 145 -6.59 6.47 -4.06
CA GLU A 145 -6.49 5.49 -2.96
C GLU A 145 -5.45 5.92 -1.91
N ARG A 146 -4.25 6.33 -2.34
CA ARG A 146 -3.21 6.89 -1.43
C ARG A 146 -3.72 8.15 -0.71
N GLY A 147 -4.39 9.04 -1.44
CA GLY A 147 -4.94 10.29 -0.90
C GLY A 147 -6.02 10.05 0.15
N THR A 148 -6.95 9.14 -0.15
CA THR A 148 -8.02 8.72 0.77
C THR A 148 -7.43 8.11 2.02
N PHE A 149 -6.50 7.17 1.88
CA PHE A 149 -5.80 6.57 3.02
C PHE A 149 -5.08 7.62 3.87
N SER A 150 -4.34 8.54 3.24
CA SER A 150 -3.62 9.61 3.96
C SER A 150 -4.58 10.51 4.74
N TYR A 151 -5.72 10.87 4.16
CA TYR A 151 -6.76 11.63 4.84
C TYR A 151 -7.35 10.88 6.04
N SER A 152 -7.59 9.57 5.91
CA SER A 152 -8.05 8.72 7.03
C SER A 152 -7.04 8.72 8.19
N ILE A 153 -5.75 8.60 7.90
CA ILE A 153 -4.70 8.65 8.92
C ILE A 153 -4.58 10.05 9.54
N HIS A 154 -4.70 11.13 8.75
CA HIS A 154 -4.78 12.49 9.27
C HIS A 154 -5.93 12.64 10.28
N SER A 155 -7.13 12.20 9.90
CA SER A 155 -8.32 12.25 10.76
C SER A 155 -8.10 11.46 12.06
N TYR A 156 -7.49 10.28 11.95
CA TYR A 156 -7.11 9.47 13.11
C TYR A 156 -6.14 10.18 14.05
N CYS A 157 -5.03 10.75 13.54
CA CYS A 157 -4.10 11.55 14.34
C CYS A 157 -4.80 12.75 15.00
N SER A 158 -5.65 13.47 14.27
CA SER A 158 -6.42 14.58 14.84
C SER A 158 -7.34 14.12 15.98
N ASN A 159 -7.94 12.94 15.88
CA ASN A 159 -8.81 12.40 16.92
C ASN A 159 -8.02 12.00 18.18
N ILE A 160 -6.84 11.41 18.02
CA ILE A 160 -5.93 11.10 19.14
C ILE A 160 -5.60 12.38 19.91
N LEU A 161 -5.12 13.41 19.20
CA LEU A 161 -4.71 14.69 19.78
C LEU A 161 -5.85 15.43 20.50
N LYS A 162 -7.10 15.24 20.07
CA LYS A 162 -8.28 15.82 20.72
C LYS A 162 -8.71 15.06 21.99
N LYS A 163 -8.50 13.74 22.03
CA LYS A 163 -9.01 12.86 23.09
C LYS A 163 -8.00 12.62 24.20
N ASN A 164 -6.72 12.52 23.87
CA ASN A 164 -5.67 12.12 24.82
C ASN A 164 -4.98 13.35 25.40
N GLN A 165 -5.33 13.69 26.65
CA GLN A 165 -4.72 14.80 27.38
C GLN A 165 -3.41 14.42 28.09
N ASP A 166 -3.13 13.12 28.21
CA ASP A 166 -1.97 12.58 28.92
C ASP A 166 -0.77 12.26 28.01
N LEU A 167 -0.76 12.78 26.78
CA LEU A 167 0.37 12.61 25.87
C LEU A 167 1.59 13.34 26.40
N SER A 168 2.76 12.71 26.35
CA SER A 168 4.01 13.44 26.55
C SER A 168 4.21 14.48 25.45
N LEU A 169 5.02 15.51 25.74
CA LEU A 169 5.33 16.55 24.75
C LEU A 169 5.96 15.96 23.46
N GLU A 170 6.77 14.92 23.60
CA GLU A 170 7.39 14.22 22.47
C GLU A 170 6.34 13.49 21.62
N GLU A 171 5.45 12.71 22.25
CA GLU A 171 4.38 12.00 21.54
C GLU A 171 3.41 12.96 20.85
N TYR A 172 3.07 14.07 21.52
CA TYR A 172 2.23 15.12 20.94
C TYR A 172 2.86 15.69 19.67
N THR A 173 4.15 16.04 19.73
CA THR A 173 4.88 16.60 18.58
C THR A 173 4.94 15.60 17.42
N GLN A 174 5.29 14.34 17.70
CA GLN A 174 5.33 13.29 16.67
C GLN A 174 3.96 13.07 16.00
N LEU A 175 2.87 13.11 16.79
CA LEU A 175 1.51 12.99 16.27
C LEU A 175 1.10 14.20 15.43
N GLU A 176 1.47 15.41 15.85
CA GLU A 176 1.17 16.65 15.13
C GLU A 176 1.93 16.72 13.80
N ASP A 177 3.21 16.34 13.79
CA ASP A 177 4.02 16.23 12.57
C ASP A 177 3.41 15.20 11.62
N LYS A 178 3.00 14.04 12.14
CA LYS A 178 2.34 13.01 11.34
C LYS A 178 1.01 13.49 10.77
N LYS A 179 0.18 14.15 11.59
CA LYS A 179 -1.11 14.73 11.17
C LYS A 179 -0.91 15.70 10.00
N THR A 180 0.10 16.56 10.11
CA THR A 180 0.45 17.58 9.10
C THR A 180 1.00 16.94 7.83
N ALA A 181 1.90 15.97 7.96
CA ALA A 181 2.44 15.25 6.80
C ALA A 181 1.35 14.48 6.03
N MET A 182 0.37 13.90 6.73
CA MET A 182 -0.70 13.12 6.10
C MET A 182 -1.74 13.98 5.38
N ILE A 183 -2.05 15.18 5.89
CA ILE A 183 -2.96 16.10 5.17
C ILE A 183 -2.31 16.68 3.92
N GLU A 184 -1.02 16.99 3.99
CA GLU A 184 -0.25 17.46 2.84
C GLU A 184 -0.10 16.36 1.78
N ALA A 185 0.18 15.11 2.21
CA ALA A 185 0.20 13.98 1.29
C ALA A 185 -1.16 13.74 0.62
N ALA A 186 -2.27 13.86 1.38
CA ALA A 186 -3.61 13.77 0.81
C ALA A 186 -3.86 14.87 -0.24
N ASN A 187 -3.47 16.11 0.07
CA ASN A 187 -3.59 17.25 -0.85
C ASN A 187 -2.86 16.96 -2.17
N GLN A 188 -1.58 16.58 -2.09
CA GLN A 188 -0.75 16.26 -3.25
C GLN A 188 -1.37 15.16 -4.11
N CYS A 189 -1.87 14.10 -3.47
CA CYS A 189 -2.54 13.00 -4.17
C CYS A 189 -3.77 13.46 -4.95
N PHE A 190 -4.68 14.22 -4.32
CA PHE A 190 -5.91 14.66 -5.01
C PHE A 190 -5.64 15.72 -6.07
N VAL A 191 -4.64 16.60 -5.87
CA VAL A 191 -4.17 17.51 -6.92
C VAL A 191 -3.63 16.72 -8.11
N LYS A 192 -2.80 15.69 -7.88
CA LYS A 192 -2.23 14.86 -8.95
C LYS A 192 -3.30 14.06 -9.69
N ALA A 193 -4.21 13.40 -8.98
CA ALA A 193 -5.35 12.69 -9.59
C ALA A 193 -6.20 13.63 -10.46
N ASN A 194 -6.47 14.84 -9.97
CA ASN A 194 -7.20 15.85 -10.73
C ASN A 194 -6.44 16.31 -11.98
N GLN A 195 -5.13 16.55 -11.88
CA GLN A 195 -4.28 16.91 -13.02
C GLN A 195 -4.26 15.82 -14.10
N LEU A 196 -4.06 14.56 -13.69
CA LEU A 196 -4.04 13.42 -14.61
C LEU A 196 -5.36 13.30 -15.36
N TRP A 197 -6.47 13.55 -14.67
CA TRP A 197 -7.77 13.43 -15.31
C TRP A 197 -7.97 14.45 -16.44
N TYR A 198 -7.56 15.70 -16.25
CA TYR A 198 -7.62 16.70 -17.31
C TYR A 198 -6.55 16.53 -18.41
N ALA A 199 -5.49 15.77 -18.15
CA ALA A 199 -4.44 15.52 -19.14
C ALA A 199 -4.83 14.50 -20.21
N VAL A 200 -5.84 13.67 -19.94
CA VAL A 200 -6.33 12.66 -20.90
C VAL A 200 -7.49 13.24 -21.70
N GLU A 201 -7.18 14.07 -22.70
CA GLU A 201 -8.19 14.56 -23.66
C GLU A 201 -8.81 13.40 -24.45
N GLY A 202 -10.14 13.27 -24.43
CA GLY A 202 -10.88 12.39 -25.33
C GLY A 202 -10.98 10.91 -24.95
N ALA A 203 -10.47 10.49 -23.78
CA ALA A 203 -10.74 9.14 -23.28
C ALA A 203 -12.08 9.11 -22.55
N GLU A 204 -13.01 8.26 -23.00
CA GLU A 204 -14.16 7.83 -22.21
C GLU A 204 -13.64 7.06 -20.98
N TYR A 205 -13.40 7.76 -19.87
CA TYR A 205 -13.27 7.06 -18.60
C TYR A 205 -14.65 6.54 -18.20
N PRO A 206 -14.76 5.25 -17.83
CA PRO A 206 -16.05 4.65 -17.49
C PRO A 206 -16.69 5.25 -16.21
N LEU A 207 -15.94 5.98 -15.38
CA LEU A 207 -16.43 6.68 -14.18
C LEU A 207 -15.82 8.07 -14.05
N ASP A 208 -16.66 9.10 -13.96
CA ASP A 208 -16.23 10.47 -13.65
C ASP A 208 -16.02 10.64 -12.14
N GLU A 209 -14.76 10.57 -11.70
CA GLU A 209 -14.36 10.71 -10.28
C GLU A 209 -14.01 12.16 -9.88
N ARG A 210 -14.24 13.18 -10.74
CA ARG A 210 -13.90 14.60 -10.44
C ARG A 210 -14.54 15.11 -9.17
N TRP A 211 -15.79 14.73 -8.96
CA TRP A 211 -16.55 15.18 -7.80
C TRP A 211 -15.82 14.78 -6.50
N LEU A 212 -15.19 13.60 -6.47
CA LEU A 212 -14.44 13.11 -5.32
C LEU A 212 -13.17 13.93 -5.11
N HIS A 213 -12.43 14.24 -6.18
CA HIS A 213 -11.24 15.09 -6.09
C HIS A 213 -11.59 16.46 -5.49
N HIS A 214 -12.59 17.13 -6.05
CA HIS A 214 -13.01 18.46 -5.59
C HIS A 214 -13.58 18.42 -4.17
N TYR A 215 -14.36 17.39 -3.84
CA TYR A 215 -14.86 17.17 -2.48
C TYR A 215 -13.72 17.03 -1.47
N MET A 216 -12.74 16.18 -1.76
CA MET A 216 -11.61 15.94 -0.86
C MET A 216 -10.71 17.17 -0.73
N LEU A 217 -10.40 17.86 -1.83
CA LEU A 217 -9.66 19.13 -1.79
C LEU A 217 -10.39 20.19 -0.95
N GLY A 218 -11.72 20.28 -1.07
CA GLY A 218 -12.54 21.17 -0.25
C GLY A 218 -12.54 20.79 1.25
N LYS A 219 -12.42 19.51 1.59
CA LYS A 219 -12.26 19.06 2.99
C LYS A 219 -10.87 19.32 3.55
N ILE A 220 -9.85 19.24 2.70
CA ILE A 220 -8.44 19.44 3.06
C ILE A 220 -8.15 20.92 3.33
N ALA A 221 -8.79 21.82 2.59
CA ALA A 221 -8.62 23.27 2.75
C ALA A 221 -9.32 23.87 3.99
N LYS A 222 -10.09 23.07 4.73
CA LYS A 222 -10.80 23.48 5.95
C LYS A 222 -10.03 23.07 7.19
#